data_AF-A0A703QYQ3-F1
#
_entry.id   AF-A0A703QYQ3-F1
#
_cell.length_a   1.000
_cell.length_b   1.000
_cell.length_c   1.000
_cell.angle_alpha   90.00
_cell.angle_beta   90.00
_cell.angle_gamma   90.00
#
_symmetry.space_group_name_H-M   'P 1'
#
loop_
_entity.id
_entity.type
_entity.pdbx_description
1 polymer ?
#
loop_
_entity_poly.entity_id
_entity_poly.type
_entity_poly.pdbx_seq_one_letter_code
_entity_poly.pdbx_strand_id
1 'polypeptide(L)' 'FTCKYAVIRRDDMTVIAEMDFFPDCNRSLMYRDGRYVRFLPLLQNDIMGSDTLINELTIRAGYHE' A
#
# COMPACT_ATOMS: atom_id res chain seq x y z
N PHE A 1 13.11 -16.10 10.03
CA PHE A 1 12.42 -16.32 8.75
C PHE A 1 11.59 -15.08 8.43
N THR A 2 11.89 -14.38 7.35
CA THR A 2 11.05 -13.28 6.86
C THR A 2 9.92 -13.89 6.04
N CYS A 3 8.67 -13.73 6.50
CA CYS A 3 7.51 -14.18 5.72
C CYS A 3 7.40 -13.30 4.48
N LYS A 4 7.35 -13.91 3.30
CA LYS A 4 7.07 -13.23 2.03
C LYS A 4 5.60 -13.41 1.71
N TYR A 5 4.97 -12.39 1.14
CA TYR A 5 3.57 -12.47 0.73
C TYR A 5 3.41 -12.06 -0.74
N ALA A 6 2.29 -12.46 -1.34
CA ALA A 6 1.96 -12.17 -2.73
C ALA A 6 0.47 -11.88 -2.87
N VAL A 7 0.14 -11.02 -3.83
CA VAL A 7 -1.24 -10.83 -4.30
C VAL A 7 -1.44 -11.72 -5.52
N ILE A 8 -2.43 -12.59 -5.45
CA ILE A 8 -2.72 -13.58 -6.50
C ILE A 8 -4.07 -13.25 -7.13
N ARG A 9 -4.10 -13.11 -8.46
CA ARG A 9 -5.36 -13.07 -9.21
C ARG A 9 -5.91 -14.49 -9.26
N ARG A 10 -7.11 -14.70 -8.71
CA ARG A 10 -7.68 -16.04 -8.55
C ARG A 10 -8.08 -16.72 -9.86
N ASP A 11 -8.47 -15.97 -10.88
CA ASP A 11 -8.96 -16.52 -12.15
C ASP A 11 -7.91 -17.37 -12.89
N ASP A 12 -6.65 -16.92 -12.86
CA ASP A 12 -5.54 -17.55 -13.61
C ASP A 12 -4.37 -17.95 -12.69
N MET A 13 -4.53 -17.79 -11.37
CA MET A 13 -3.51 -18.02 -10.34
C MET A 13 -2.22 -17.21 -10.53
N THR A 14 -2.25 -16.12 -11.31
CA THR A 14 -1.08 -15.29 -11.57
C THR A 14 -0.73 -14.44 -10.34
N VAL A 15 0.55 -14.45 -9.96
CA VAL A 15 1.10 -13.47 -9.01
C VAL A 15 1.14 -12.10 -9.68
N ILE A 16 0.31 -11.18 -9.20
CA ILE A 16 0.22 -9.85 -9.78
C ILE A 16 1.11 -8.83 -9.07
N ALA A 17 1.47 -9.08 -7.80
CA ALA A 17 2.45 -8.28 -7.08
C ALA A 17 3.01 -9.05 -5.86
N GLU A 18 4.20 -8.66 -5.43
CA GLU A 18 4.95 -9.24 -4.32
C GLU A 18 5.09 -8.24 -3.17
N MET A 19 5.21 -8.74 -1.94
CA MET A 19 5.49 -7.91 -0.76
C MET A 19 6.37 -8.63 0.25
N ASP A 20 7.35 -7.91 0.78
CA ASP A 20 8.30 -8.42 1.75
C ASP A 20 7.79 -8.39 3.19
N PHE A 21 6.76 -7.59 3.44
CA PHE A 21 6.08 -7.47 4.72
C PHE A 21 4.61 -7.15 4.49
N PHE A 22 3.77 -7.53 5.47
CA PHE A 22 2.39 -7.06 5.58
C PHE A 22 2.34 -6.03 6.71
N PRO A 23 1.67 -4.88 6.55
CA PRO A 23 1.74 -3.81 7.53
C PRO A 23 1.08 -4.24 8.85
N ASP A 24 1.78 -4.02 9.96
CA ASP A 24 1.23 -4.15 11.31
C ASP A 24 0.57 -2.83 11.72
N CYS A 25 -0.53 -2.47 11.06
CA CYS A 25 -1.31 -1.29 11.39
C CYS A 25 -2.80 -1.51 11.14
N ASN A 26 -3.64 -0.77 11.88
CA ASN A 26 -5.10 -0.89 11.78
C ASN A 26 -5.63 -0.46 10.40
N ARG A 27 -4.98 0.52 9.75
CA ARG A 27 -5.39 1.06 8.45
C ARG A 27 -4.16 1.42 7.63
N SER A 28 -4.17 1.03 6.35
CA SER A 28 -3.15 1.42 5.38
C SER A 28 -3.76 1.68 4.02
N LEU A 29 -3.15 2.61 3.27
CA LEU A 29 -3.32 2.72 1.84
C LEU A 29 -2.35 1.75 1.17
N MET A 30 -2.88 0.80 0.41
CA MET A 30 -2.11 -0.10 -0.44
C MET A 30 -2.06 0.48 -1.85
N TYR A 31 -0.87 0.61 -2.43
CA TYR A 31 -0.70 0.96 -3.83
C TYR A 31 0.34 0.07 -4.49
N ARG A 32 0.23 -0.03 -5.82
CA ARG A 32 1.12 -0.84 -6.64
C ARG A 32 2.25 0.01 -7.19
N ASP A 33 3.48 -0.45 -7.01
CA ASP A 33 4.69 0.12 -7.59
C ASP A 33 5.37 -0.94 -8.47
N GLY A 34 5.01 -0.96 -9.76
CA GLY A 34 5.47 -1.97 -10.72
C GLY A 34 5.05 -3.39 -10.32
N ARG A 35 6.00 -4.21 -9.87
CA ARG A 35 5.77 -5.59 -9.38
C ARG A 35 5.60 -5.67 -7.86
N TYR A 36 5.82 -4.57 -7.15
CA TYR A 36 5.74 -4.54 -5.70
C TYR A 36 4.42 -3.94 -5.22
N VAL A 37 3.97 -4.39 -4.06
CA VAL A 37 2.94 -3.71 -3.26
C VAL A 37 3.62 -2.90 -2.19
N ARG A 38 3.24 -1.61 -2.09
CA ARG A 38 3.65 -0.75 -0.99
C ARG A 38 2.45 -0.43 -0.11
N PHE A 39 2.72 -0.28 1.18
CA PHE A 39 1.75 0.11 2.18
C PHE A 39 2.15 1.43 2.82
N LEU A 40 1.23 2.37 2.85
CA LEU A 40 1.37 3.63 3.57
C LEU A 40 0.40 3.61 4.76
N PRO A 41 0.88 3.63 6.01
CA PRO A 41 0.00 3.61 7.18
C PRO A 41 -0.86 4.89 7.22
N LEU A 42 -2.15 4.72 7.47
CA LEU A 42 -3.10 5.84 7.63
C LEU A 42 -3.18 6.23 9.10
N LEU A 43 -3.19 7.53 9.37
CA LEU A 43 -3.43 8.10 10.68
C LEU A 43 -4.89 7.93 11.08
N GLN A 44 -5.19 7.99 12.37
CA GLN A 44 -6.57 7.89 12.88
C GLN A 44 -7.50 8.97 12.31
N ASN A 45 -6.95 10.15 12.03
CA ASN A 45 -7.70 11.29 11.53
C ASN A 45 -7.67 11.41 9.99
N ASP A 46 -7.02 10.49 9.28
CA ASP A 46 -7.10 10.47 7.81
C ASP A 46 -8.52 10.07 7.40
N ILE A 47 -9.18 10.95 6.64
CA ILE A 47 -10.55 10.76 6.13
C ILE A 47 -10.47 10.42 4.64
N MET A 48 -10.79 9.18 4.29
CA MET A 48 -10.85 8.74 2.89
C MET A 48 -11.87 9.59 2.12
N GLY A 49 -11.44 10.15 0.99
CA GLY A 49 -12.26 11.05 0.18
C GLY A 49 -12.13 12.53 0.53
N SER A 50 -11.28 12.91 1.51
CA SER A 50 -10.87 14.30 1.68
C SER A 50 -10.05 14.78 0.47
N ASP A 51 -10.31 16.01 0.01
CA ASP A 51 -9.62 16.63 -1.11
C ASP A 51 -8.12 16.85 -0.85
N THR A 52 -7.70 16.93 0.42
CA THR A 52 -6.29 17.14 0.79
C THR A 52 -5.52 15.85 1.01
N LEU A 53 -6.22 14.75 1.31
CA LEU A 53 -5.57 13.52 1.78
C LEU A 53 -4.61 12.94 0.74
N ILE A 54 -4.96 12.98 -0.55
CA ILE A 54 -4.10 12.42 -1.60
C ILE A 54 -2.74 13.14 -1.69
N ASN A 55 -2.72 14.46 -1.50
CA ASN A 55 -1.50 15.26 -1.51
C ASN A 55 -0.66 14.95 -0.26
N GLU A 56 -1.30 14.88 0.90
CA GLU A 56 -0.63 14.50 2.15
C GLU A 56 0.00 13.10 2.07
N LEU A 57 -0.71 12.12 1.50
CA LEU A 57 -0.21 10.76 1.33
C LEU A 57 0.96 10.69 0.35
N THR A 58 0.93 11.48 -0.73
CA THR A 58 2.04 11.61 -1.70
C THR A 58 3.32 12.08 -1.01
N ILE A 59 3.21 13.15 -0.20
CA ILE A 59 4.33 13.68 0.59
C ILE A 59 4.85 12.63 1.60
N ARG A 60 3.95 11.96 2.33
CA ARG A 60 4.33 10.91 3.30
C ARG A 60 4.98 9.70 2.63
N ALA A 61 4.63 9.41 1.38
CA ALA A 61 5.26 8.37 0.56
C ALA A 61 6.65 8.77 0.03
N GLY A 62 7.11 10.00 0.31
CA GLY A 62 8.42 10.50 -0.12
C GLY A 62 8.47 10.95 -1.58
N TYR A 63 7.31 11.07 -2.23
CA TYR A 63 7.23 11.74 -3.51
C TYR A 63 7.22 13.24 -3.27
N HIS A 64 8.27 13.90 -3.74
CA HIS A 64 8.36 15.35 -3.80
C HIS A 64 8.29 15.75 -5.27
N GLU A 65 7.47 16.76 -5.60
CA GLU A 65 7.53 17.43 -6.89
C GLU A 65 8.88 18.12 -7.10
#